data_AF-A0A9P6XDX2-F1
#
_entry.id   AF-A0A9P6XDX2-F1
#
_cell.length_a   1.000
_cell.length_b   1.000
_cell.length_c   1.000
_cell.angle_alpha   90.00
_cell.angle_beta   90.00
_cell.angle_gamma   90.00
#
_symmetry.space_group_name_H-M   'P 1'
#
loop_
_entity.id
_entity.type
_entity.pdbx_description
1 polymer ?
#
loop_
_entity_poly.entity_id
_entity_poly.type
_entity_poly.pdbx_seq_one_letter_code
_entity_poly.pdbx_strand_id
1 'polypeptide(L)'
;MDIRQAFNYFYLLEKQFWSSLDKSTIEYVTFQGELSPEDMLLYGEFGFTLLKLKPCVLIEFRDKKVTQLYCEQVIVPVLHALADKTIGYFVISEQVNTPESALEGSILVYQYDHKEILSLFDHSTTVPEETMADILDYPGHLPRSEKEIPTMKTVIYFHDRNTTRIALTTFAIQDNEKDITLSHFERYRYACKEQLDIDLKLLIQ
;
A
#
# COMPACT_ATOMS: atom_id res chain seq x y z
N MET A 1 -15.86 14.69 3.31
CA MET A 1 -15.23 14.66 1.98
C MET A 1 -15.75 13.45 1.23
N ASP A 2 -16.06 13.60 -0.05
CA ASP A 2 -16.30 12.46 -0.94
C ASP A 2 -15.00 11.66 -1.17
N ILE A 3 -15.10 10.52 -1.87
CA ILE A 3 -13.97 9.63 -2.17
C ILE A 3 -12.81 10.39 -2.86
N ARG A 4 -13.10 11.18 -3.90
CA ARG A 4 -12.07 11.88 -4.66
C ARG A 4 -11.39 12.97 -3.82
N GLN A 5 -12.17 13.71 -3.05
CA GLN A 5 -11.67 14.72 -2.12
C GLN A 5 -10.78 14.09 -1.04
N ALA A 6 -11.19 12.96 -0.46
CA ALA A 6 -10.40 12.25 0.55
C ALA A 6 -9.08 11.71 -0.02
N PHE A 7 -9.10 11.14 -1.23
CA PHE A 7 -7.90 10.71 -1.94
C PHE A 7 -6.91 11.86 -2.19
N ASN A 8 -7.40 12.99 -2.71
CA ASN A 8 -6.56 14.17 -2.95
C ASN A 8 -6.03 14.78 -1.64
N TYR A 9 -6.85 14.75 -0.58
CA TYR A 9 -6.45 15.23 0.74
C TYR A 9 -5.37 14.34 1.37
N PHE A 10 -5.50 13.01 1.22
CA PHE A 10 -4.45 12.07 1.63
C PHE A 10 -3.13 12.36 0.92
N TYR A 11 -3.15 12.48 -0.41
CA TYR A 11 -1.94 12.79 -1.19
C TYR A 11 -1.29 14.11 -0.75
N LEU A 12 -2.10 15.13 -0.43
CA LEU A 12 -1.59 16.40 0.08
C LEU A 12 -0.90 16.24 1.45
N LEU A 13 -1.56 15.56 2.39
CA LEU A 13 -1.00 15.33 3.74
C LEU A 13 0.26 14.47 3.67
N GLU A 14 0.29 13.45 2.81
CA GLU A 14 1.46 12.62 2.61
C GLU A 14 2.65 13.42 2.07
N LYS A 15 2.44 14.30 1.07
CA LYS A 15 3.51 15.19 0.59
C LYS A 15 3.99 16.16 1.67
N GLN A 16 3.08 16.66 2.51
CA GLN A 16 3.42 17.53 3.63
C GLN A 16 4.23 16.79 4.70
N PHE A 17 3.82 15.57 5.04
CA PHE A 17 4.52 14.69 5.97
C PHE A 17 5.98 14.52 5.55
N TRP A 18 6.23 14.06 4.32
CA TRP A 18 7.58 13.87 3.79
C TRP A 18 8.42 15.15 3.78
N SER A 19 7.78 16.29 3.48
CA SER A 19 8.46 17.60 3.47
C SER A 19 8.77 18.14 4.87
N SER A 20 8.11 17.62 5.91
CA SER A 20 8.26 18.07 7.30
C SER A 20 9.35 17.32 8.08
N LEU A 21 9.74 16.13 7.61
CA LEU A 21 10.78 15.33 8.23
C LEU A 21 12.15 15.97 8.04
N ASP A 22 13.00 15.88 9.07
CA ASP A 22 14.38 16.31 8.94
C ASP A 22 15.16 15.36 8.02
N LYS A 23 16.25 15.89 7.44
CA LYS A 23 17.07 15.16 6.48
C LYS A 23 17.61 13.83 7.02
N SER A 24 17.99 13.78 8.29
CA SER A 24 18.57 12.55 8.87
C SER A 24 17.52 11.46 9.05
N THR A 25 16.30 11.84 9.41
CA THR A 25 15.15 10.93 9.43
C THR A 25 14.85 10.41 8.03
N ILE A 26 14.79 11.30 7.02
CA ILE A 26 14.54 10.90 5.62
C ILE A 26 15.61 9.90 5.16
N GLU A 27 16.90 10.21 5.32
CA GLU A 27 17.99 9.31 4.94
C GLU A 27 17.89 7.97 5.66
N TYR A 28 17.53 7.95 6.95
CA TYR A 28 17.36 6.71 7.69
C TYR A 28 16.23 5.83 7.13
N VAL A 29 15.04 6.41 6.94
CA VAL A 29 13.85 5.66 6.52
C VAL A 29 13.89 5.27 5.04
N THR A 30 14.62 6.00 4.21
CA THR A 30 14.81 5.64 2.79
C THR A 30 16.08 4.82 2.54
N PHE A 31 16.49 4.03 3.53
CA PHE A 31 17.63 3.11 3.44
C PHE A 31 18.92 3.79 2.99
N GLN A 32 19.28 4.90 3.65
CA GLN A 32 20.46 5.71 3.32
C GLN A 32 20.40 6.32 1.91
N GLY A 33 19.19 6.61 1.42
CA GLY A 33 18.98 7.20 0.10
C GLY A 33 18.94 6.21 -1.05
N GLU A 34 18.87 4.90 -0.78
CA GLU A 34 18.58 3.89 -1.81
C GLU A 34 17.20 4.12 -2.44
N LEU A 35 16.26 4.66 -1.66
CA LEU A 35 14.95 5.10 -2.13
C LEU A 35 14.81 6.63 -2.00
N SER A 36 13.96 7.22 -2.83
CA SER A 36 13.49 8.59 -2.65
C SER A 36 12.18 8.63 -1.86
N PRO A 37 11.82 9.74 -1.20
CA PRO A 37 10.50 9.90 -0.57
C PRO A 37 9.34 9.68 -1.55
N GLU A 38 9.54 10.02 -2.83
CA GLU A 38 8.57 9.75 -3.90
C GLU A 38 8.30 8.27 -4.13
N ASP A 39 9.28 7.40 -3.87
CA ASP A 39 9.14 5.94 -3.96
C ASP A 39 8.41 5.35 -2.74
N MET A 40 8.29 6.13 -1.66
CA MET A 40 7.66 5.73 -0.39
C MET A 40 6.20 6.21 -0.27
N LEU A 41 5.63 6.75 -1.35
CA LEU A 41 4.26 7.26 -1.35
C LEU A 41 3.23 6.12 -1.37
N LEU A 42 2.25 6.19 -0.47
CA LEU A 42 1.21 5.19 -0.26
C LEU A 42 -0.19 5.66 -0.71
N TYR A 43 -0.31 6.87 -1.25
CA TYR A 43 -1.62 7.37 -1.72
C TYR A 43 -2.28 6.48 -2.76
N GLY A 44 -1.51 5.77 -3.60
CA GLY A 44 -2.03 4.78 -4.55
C GLY A 44 -2.71 3.63 -3.83
N GLU A 45 -2.01 3.00 -2.89
CA GLU A 45 -2.52 1.93 -2.05
C GLU A 45 -3.73 2.35 -1.22
N PHE A 46 -3.69 3.55 -0.61
CA PHE A 46 -4.84 4.11 0.08
C PHE A 46 -6.02 4.33 -0.87
N GLY A 47 -5.77 4.81 -2.08
CA GLY A 47 -6.77 4.99 -3.12
C GLY A 47 -7.45 3.66 -3.50
N PHE A 48 -6.67 2.58 -3.67
CA PHE A 48 -7.23 1.26 -3.95
C PHE A 48 -8.10 0.75 -2.81
N THR A 49 -7.65 0.93 -1.56
CA THR A 49 -8.49 0.63 -0.39
C THR A 49 -9.76 1.49 -0.43
N LEU A 50 -9.67 2.80 -0.61
CA LEU A 50 -10.80 3.74 -0.66
C LEU A 50 -11.86 3.38 -1.71
N LEU A 51 -11.44 2.85 -2.86
CA LEU A 51 -12.32 2.37 -3.92
C LEU A 51 -12.89 0.97 -3.69
N LYS A 52 -12.60 0.34 -2.54
CA LYS A 52 -12.95 -1.06 -2.22
C LYS A 52 -12.39 -2.06 -3.23
N LEU A 53 -11.25 -1.72 -3.84
CA LEU A 53 -10.58 -2.63 -4.77
C LEU A 53 -9.79 -3.69 -4.02
N LYS A 54 -9.24 -3.34 -2.86
CA LYS A 54 -8.56 -4.24 -1.94
C LYS A 54 -9.08 -4.13 -0.49
N PRO A 55 -8.94 -5.20 0.32
CA PRO A 55 -9.40 -5.21 1.70
C PRO A 55 -8.68 -4.21 2.60
N CYS A 56 -7.36 -4.07 2.44
CA CYS A 56 -6.54 -3.21 3.27
C CYS A 56 -5.24 -2.74 2.60
N VAL A 57 -4.57 -1.80 3.27
CA VAL A 57 -3.16 -1.47 3.03
C VAL A 57 -2.39 -1.59 4.35
N LEU A 58 -1.22 -2.22 4.28
CA LEU A 58 -0.23 -2.25 5.35
C LEU A 58 0.74 -1.08 5.16
N ILE A 59 0.98 -0.34 6.25
CA ILE A 59 1.88 0.80 6.30
C ILE A 59 2.97 0.46 7.30
N GLU A 60 4.19 0.34 6.79
CA GLU A 60 5.39 0.04 7.56
C GLU A 60 6.52 0.93 7.06
N PHE A 61 7.10 1.73 7.96
CA PHE A 61 8.40 2.36 7.74
C PHE A 61 9.44 1.72 8.65
N ARG A 62 10.70 1.83 8.24
CA ARG A 62 11.87 1.36 8.99
C ARG A 62 11.88 1.84 10.46
N ASP A 63 11.36 3.04 10.74
CA ASP A 63 11.21 3.56 12.09
C ASP A 63 9.73 3.53 12.53
N LYS A 64 9.45 2.83 13.64
CA LYS A 64 8.13 2.77 14.26
C LYS A 64 7.60 4.15 14.66
N LYS A 65 8.48 5.07 15.08
CA LYS A 65 8.10 6.46 15.41
C LYS A 65 7.64 7.22 14.18
N VAL A 66 8.30 7.00 13.04
CA VAL A 66 7.89 7.62 11.76
C VAL A 66 6.56 7.05 11.31
N THR A 67 6.34 5.74 11.47
CA THR A 67 5.05 5.09 11.24
C THR A 67 3.95 5.68 12.11
N GLN A 68 4.19 5.86 13.41
CA GLN A 68 3.25 6.51 14.32
C GLN A 68 2.95 7.96 13.89
N LEU A 69 3.97 8.77 13.57
CA LEU A 69 3.79 10.14 13.10
C LEU A 69 2.97 10.19 11.80
N TYR A 70 3.20 9.26 10.88
CA TYR A 70 2.42 9.13 9.65
C TYR A 70 0.94 8.83 9.96
N CYS A 71 0.68 7.96 10.94
CA CYS A 71 -0.69 7.71 11.41
C CYS A 71 -1.38 8.99 11.87
N GLU A 72 -0.71 9.74 12.74
CA GLU A 72 -1.25 10.95 13.38
C GLU A 72 -1.44 12.11 12.41
N GLN A 73 -0.54 12.26 11.43
CA GLN A 73 -0.53 13.41 10.51
C GLN A 73 -1.22 13.14 9.17
N VAL A 74 -1.30 11.88 8.73
CA VAL A 74 -1.86 11.52 7.42
C VAL A 74 -3.13 10.69 7.58
N ILE A 75 -3.05 9.54 8.25
CA ILE A 75 -4.17 8.57 8.31
C ILE A 75 -5.36 9.13 9.09
N VAL A 76 -5.15 9.48 10.36
CA VAL A 76 -6.22 9.92 11.27
C VAL A 76 -6.97 11.14 10.70
N PRO A 77 -6.30 12.20 10.20
CA PRO A 77 -7.00 13.34 9.63
C PRO A 77 -7.88 13.00 8.42
N VAL A 78 -7.41 12.15 7.51
CA VAL A 78 -8.21 11.75 6.32
C VAL A 78 -9.41 10.93 6.73
N LEU A 79 -9.25 9.95 7.63
CA LEU A 79 -10.36 9.12 8.10
C LEU A 79 -11.39 9.94 8.88
N HIS A 80 -10.97 10.95 9.63
CA HIS A 80 -11.88 11.91 10.26
C HIS A 80 -12.63 12.76 9.24
N ALA A 81 -11.98 13.21 8.16
CA ALA A 81 -12.57 14.05 7.13
C ALA A 81 -13.47 13.30 6.13
N LEU A 82 -13.30 11.98 5.99
CA LEU A 82 -14.12 11.14 5.11
C LEU A 82 -15.59 11.16 5.57
N ALA A 83 -16.52 11.43 4.66
CA ALA A 83 -17.94 11.52 4.99
C ALA A 83 -18.49 10.14 5.39
N ASP A 84 -18.22 9.14 4.57
CA ASP A 84 -18.64 7.76 4.80
C ASP A 84 -17.57 7.05 5.62
N LYS A 85 -17.91 6.60 6.82
CA LYS A 85 -16.97 5.89 7.70
C LYS A 85 -16.81 4.42 7.27
N THR A 86 -16.34 4.20 6.05
CA THR A 86 -16.15 2.86 5.45
C THR A 86 -14.75 2.30 5.68
N ILE A 87 -13.78 3.14 6.06
CA ILE A 87 -12.42 2.74 6.36
C ILE A 87 -12.10 2.98 7.84
N GLY A 88 -11.41 2.02 8.45
CA GLY A 88 -10.79 2.12 9.76
C GLY A 88 -9.28 1.97 9.69
N TYR A 89 -8.61 2.12 10.83
CA TYR A 89 -7.21 1.77 10.98
C TYR A 89 -7.00 0.94 12.25
N PHE A 90 -5.96 0.12 12.25
CA PHE A 90 -5.52 -0.71 13.37
C PHE A 90 -4.00 -0.63 13.48
N VAL A 91 -3.50 -0.37 14.68
CA VAL A 91 -2.05 -0.39 14.95
C VAL A 91 -1.71 -1.76 15.50
N ILE A 92 -0.80 -2.45 14.82
CA ILE A 92 -0.37 -3.80 15.20
C ILE A 92 0.52 -3.67 16.44
N SER A 93 0.00 -4.04 17.60
CA SER A 93 0.75 -4.01 18.88
C SER A 93 1.34 -5.36 19.28
N GLU A 94 0.88 -6.43 18.65
CA GLU A 94 1.29 -7.80 18.96
C GLU A 94 2.54 -8.20 18.17
N GLN A 95 3.20 -9.28 18.60
CA GLN A 95 4.36 -9.82 17.90
C GLN A 95 3.90 -10.62 16.67
N VAL A 96 3.54 -9.91 15.61
CA VAL A 96 3.18 -10.48 14.31
C VAL A 96 4.39 -10.42 13.39
N ASN A 97 4.74 -11.55 12.76
CA ASN A 97 5.85 -11.62 11.83
C ASN A 97 5.38 -12.13 10.46
N THR A 98 5.98 -11.61 9.39
CA THR A 98 5.94 -12.22 8.05
C THR A 98 7.33 -12.78 7.73
N PRO A 99 7.52 -13.49 6.61
CA PRO A 99 8.86 -13.86 6.15
C PRO A 99 9.80 -12.65 5.93
N GLU A 100 9.24 -11.47 5.64
CA GLU A 100 9.97 -10.26 5.27
C GLU A 100 10.25 -9.33 6.45
N SER A 101 9.31 -9.16 7.38
CA SER A 101 9.43 -8.18 8.46
C SER A 101 8.65 -8.54 9.73
N ALA A 102 9.00 -7.86 10.83
CA ALA A 102 8.21 -7.87 12.05
C ALA A 102 7.25 -6.67 12.03
N LEU A 103 5.95 -6.92 12.16
CA LEU A 103 4.90 -5.93 11.91
C LEU A 103 4.51 -5.11 13.15
N GLU A 104 5.13 -5.33 14.30
CA GLU A 104 4.82 -4.58 15.51
C GLU A 104 5.12 -3.08 15.30
N GLY A 105 4.10 -2.24 15.43
CA GLY A 105 4.13 -0.80 15.18
C GLY A 105 3.67 -0.39 13.78
N SER A 106 3.45 -1.37 12.88
CA SER A 106 2.86 -1.13 11.56
C SER A 106 1.36 -0.81 11.68
N ILE A 107 0.81 -0.17 10.65
CA ILE A 107 -0.59 0.24 10.61
C ILE A 107 -1.31 -0.50 9.49
N LEU A 108 -2.45 -1.09 9.81
CA LEU A 108 -3.37 -1.61 8.83
C LEU A 108 -4.50 -0.60 8.63
N VAL A 109 -4.66 -0.07 7.42
CA VAL A 109 -5.83 0.72 7.03
C VAL A 109 -6.75 -0.19 6.23
N TYR A 110 -7.96 -0.43 6.73
CA TYR A 110 -8.83 -1.51 6.26
C TYR A 110 -10.25 -1.03 5.97
N GLN A 111 -10.93 -1.70 5.06
CA GLN A 111 -12.36 -1.52 4.84
C GLN A 111 -13.17 -2.23 5.93
N TYR A 112 -14.20 -1.58 6.50
CA TYR A 112 -15.01 -2.16 7.58
C TYR A 112 -15.78 -3.42 7.19
N ASP A 113 -16.06 -3.61 5.90
CA ASP A 113 -16.64 -4.86 5.38
C ASP A 113 -15.65 -6.03 5.37
N HIS A 114 -14.36 -5.74 5.62
CA HIS A 114 -13.26 -6.71 5.76
C HIS A 114 -12.61 -6.69 7.15
N LYS A 115 -13.31 -6.23 8.18
CA LYS A 115 -12.74 -6.12 9.55
C LYS A 115 -12.28 -7.45 10.16
N GLU A 116 -12.73 -8.58 9.63
CA GLU A 116 -12.29 -9.92 10.03
C GLU A 116 -10.79 -10.13 9.85
N ILE A 117 -10.14 -9.42 8.91
CA ILE A 117 -8.69 -9.53 8.72
C ILE A 117 -7.89 -9.10 9.97
N LEU A 118 -8.50 -8.30 10.86
CA LEU A 118 -7.85 -7.85 12.09
C LEU A 118 -7.51 -9.02 13.02
N SER A 119 -8.24 -10.14 12.93
CA SER A 119 -7.93 -11.33 13.72
C SER A 119 -6.60 -11.99 13.33
N LEU A 120 -5.99 -11.59 12.21
CA LEU A 120 -4.64 -12.03 11.84
C LEU A 120 -3.56 -11.26 12.60
N PHE A 121 -3.91 -10.11 13.19
CA PHE A 121 -2.96 -9.15 13.76
C PHE A 121 -3.22 -8.80 15.23
N ASP A 122 -4.29 -9.33 15.82
CA ASP A 122 -4.71 -9.06 17.21
C ASP A 122 -4.10 -10.03 18.24
N HIS A 123 -3.21 -10.91 17.80
CA HIS A 123 -2.45 -11.81 18.64
C HIS A 123 -1.07 -12.09 18.03
N SER A 124 -0.13 -12.47 18.87
CA SER A 124 1.23 -12.84 18.44
C SER A 124 1.19 -14.09 17.54
N THR A 125 1.70 -13.96 16.31
CA THR A 125 1.61 -15.01 15.27
C THR A 125 2.66 -14.82 14.16
N THR A 126 2.71 -15.78 13.23
CA THR A 126 3.42 -15.64 11.96
C THR A 126 2.41 -15.75 10.81
N VAL A 127 2.31 -14.70 10.00
CA VAL A 127 1.43 -14.66 8.83
C VAL A 127 2.24 -15.07 7.60
N PRO A 128 1.85 -16.15 6.88
CA PRO A 128 2.54 -16.57 5.65
C PRO A 128 2.45 -15.52 4.53
N GLU A 129 3.42 -15.54 3.60
CA GLU A 129 3.44 -14.66 2.43
C GLU A 129 2.16 -14.79 1.60
N GLU A 130 1.63 -16.00 1.43
CA GLU A 130 0.41 -16.22 0.65
C GLU A 130 -0.79 -15.54 1.30
N THR A 131 -0.87 -15.57 2.63
CA THR A 131 -1.94 -14.88 3.36
C THR A 131 -1.79 -13.37 3.27
N MET A 132 -0.55 -12.85 3.31
CA MET A 132 -0.28 -11.43 3.10
C MET A 132 -0.65 -10.97 1.69
N ALA A 133 -0.31 -11.75 0.67
CA ALA A 133 -0.67 -11.47 -0.73
C ALA A 133 -2.19 -11.44 -0.92
N ASP A 134 -2.91 -12.41 -0.35
CA ASP A 134 -4.36 -12.48 -0.43
C ASP A 134 -5.04 -11.25 0.21
N ILE A 135 -4.66 -10.86 1.42
CA ILE A 135 -5.31 -9.72 2.11
C ILE A 135 -4.93 -8.36 1.50
N LEU A 136 -3.76 -8.28 0.86
CA LEU A 136 -3.30 -7.07 0.16
C LEU A 136 -3.77 -7.01 -1.31
N ASP A 137 -4.48 -8.04 -1.78
CA ASP A 137 -4.98 -8.20 -3.16
C ASP A 137 -3.85 -8.20 -4.21
N TYR A 138 -2.77 -8.93 -3.95
CA TYR A 138 -1.71 -9.15 -4.93
C TYR A 138 -1.96 -10.46 -5.72
N PRO A 139 -2.15 -10.40 -7.06
CA PRO A 139 -2.55 -11.55 -7.87
C PRO A 139 -1.41 -12.53 -8.22
N GLY A 140 -0.26 -12.43 -7.55
CA GLY A 140 0.90 -13.30 -7.77
C GLY A 140 1.77 -13.39 -6.52
N HIS A 141 2.84 -14.17 -6.59
CA HIS A 141 3.69 -14.48 -5.44
C HIS A 141 5.18 -14.33 -5.72
N LEU A 142 5.94 -14.15 -4.62
CA LEU A 142 7.39 -14.20 -4.63
C LEU A 142 7.90 -15.63 -4.91
N PRO A 143 9.06 -15.81 -5.56
CA PRO A 143 9.62 -17.13 -5.84
C PRO A 143 9.71 -18.01 -4.59
N ARG A 144 9.06 -19.18 -4.62
CA ARG A 144 9.11 -20.18 -3.54
C ARG A 144 10.33 -21.10 -3.63
N SER A 145 11.04 -21.03 -4.75
CA SER A 145 12.26 -21.81 -4.97
C SER A 145 13.19 -21.10 -5.96
N GLU A 146 14.46 -21.50 -5.98
CA GLU A 146 15.46 -20.98 -6.93
C GLU A 146 15.04 -21.17 -8.40
N LYS A 147 14.20 -22.18 -8.68
CA LYS A 147 13.69 -22.46 -10.03
C LYS A 147 12.66 -21.44 -10.52
N GLU A 148 12.00 -20.73 -9.61
CA GLU A 148 11.00 -19.69 -9.93
C GLU A 148 11.64 -18.30 -10.06
N ILE A 149 12.88 -18.11 -9.59
CA ILE A 149 13.58 -16.83 -9.73
C ILE A 149 13.63 -16.34 -11.20
N PRO A 150 13.94 -17.20 -12.20
CA PRO A 150 13.98 -16.75 -13.60
C PRO A 150 12.62 -16.41 -14.21
N THR A 151 11.52 -16.91 -13.62
CA THR A 151 10.14 -16.68 -14.09
C THR A 151 9.47 -15.52 -13.37
N MET A 152 10.11 -14.95 -12.35
CA MET A 152 9.62 -13.79 -11.63
C MET A 152 9.62 -12.56 -12.53
N LYS A 153 8.52 -11.83 -12.48
CA LYS A 153 8.31 -10.54 -13.12
C LYS A 153 7.92 -9.50 -12.09
N THR A 154 8.45 -8.30 -12.23
CA THR A 154 8.03 -7.16 -11.42
C THR A 154 6.89 -6.45 -12.13
N VAL A 155 5.78 -6.26 -11.42
CA VAL A 155 4.62 -5.51 -11.88
C VAL A 155 4.62 -4.15 -11.22
N ILE A 156 4.38 -3.11 -12.00
CA ILE A 156 4.26 -1.73 -11.53
C ILE A 156 2.96 -1.15 -12.07
N TYR A 157 2.10 -0.71 -11.16
CA TYR A 157 0.99 0.15 -11.52
C TYR A 157 1.42 1.59 -11.29
N PHE A 158 1.24 2.46 -12.28
CA PHE A 158 1.68 3.84 -12.17
C PHE A 158 0.63 4.80 -12.70
N HIS A 159 0.61 6.00 -12.12
CA HIS A 159 -0.15 7.13 -12.62
C HIS A 159 0.69 7.84 -13.69
N ASP A 160 0.20 7.83 -14.94
CA ASP A 160 0.79 8.62 -16.01
C ASP A 160 0.23 10.05 -16.00
N ARG A 161 1.06 11.02 -15.59
CA ARG A 161 0.69 12.45 -15.55
C ARG A 161 1.23 13.23 -16.76
N ASN A 162 1.45 12.58 -17.91
CA ASN A 162 2.06 13.11 -19.14
C ASN A 162 3.52 13.59 -19.01
N THR A 163 3.88 14.23 -17.89
CA THR A 163 5.21 14.77 -17.60
C THR A 163 5.97 13.94 -16.57
N THR A 164 5.26 13.15 -15.77
CA THR A 164 5.83 12.31 -14.70
C THR A 164 5.08 11.00 -14.61
N ARG A 165 5.79 9.93 -14.22
CA ARG A 165 5.22 8.64 -13.88
C ARG A 165 5.46 8.42 -12.39
N ILE A 166 4.38 8.17 -11.65
CA ILE A 166 4.45 7.92 -10.21
C ILE A 166 3.98 6.50 -9.98
N ALA A 167 4.84 5.65 -9.41
CA ALA A 167 4.45 4.31 -9.00
C ALA A 167 3.37 4.41 -7.91
N LEU A 168 2.34 3.57 -8.03
CA LEU A 168 1.22 3.52 -7.09
C LEU A 168 1.21 2.21 -6.29
N THR A 169 1.71 1.13 -6.89
CA THR A 169 1.98 -0.14 -6.24
C THR A 169 3.00 -0.93 -7.07
N THR A 170 3.74 -1.80 -6.41
CA THR A 170 4.63 -2.78 -7.02
C THR A 170 4.45 -4.14 -6.36
N PHE A 171 4.48 -5.21 -7.16
CA PHE A 171 4.41 -6.58 -6.66
C PHE A 171 5.08 -7.54 -7.65
N ALA A 172 5.35 -8.76 -7.19
CA ALA A 172 5.93 -9.82 -8.00
C ALA A 172 4.83 -10.75 -8.54
N ILE A 173 5.06 -11.28 -9.74
CA ILE A 173 4.26 -12.35 -10.33
C ILE A 173 5.18 -13.38 -10.98
N GLN A 174 4.67 -14.57 -11.23
CA GLN A 174 5.29 -15.56 -12.11
C GLN A 174 4.80 -15.38 -13.55
N ASP A 175 5.56 -15.86 -14.55
CA ASP A 175 5.18 -15.78 -15.97
C ASP A 175 3.78 -16.35 -16.27
N ASN A 176 3.37 -17.41 -15.56
CA ASN A 176 2.05 -18.04 -15.71
C ASN A 176 0.91 -17.24 -15.05
N GLU A 177 1.19 -16.16 -14.35
CA GLU A 177 0.23 -15.31 -13.63
C GLU A 177 -0.06 -14.00 -14.36
N LYS A 178 0.47 -13.85 -15.58
CA LYS A 178 0.27 -12.65 -16.39
C LYS A 178 -1.21 -12.39 -16.71
N ASP A 179 -1.98 -13.42 -17.04
CA ASP A 179 -3.38 -13.26 -17.45
C ASP A 179 -4.28 -12.84 -16.27
N ILE A 180 -4.05 -13.40 -15.08
CA ILE A 180 -4.76 -12.97 -13.86
C ILE A 180 -4.36 -11.54 -13.47
N THR A 181 -3.09 -11.18 -13.63
CA THR A 181 -2.59 -9.82 -13.38
C THR A 181 -3.20 -8.79 -14.33
N LEU A 182 -3.37 -9.13 -15.61
CA LEU A 182 -4.04 -8.25 -16.59
C LEU A 182 -5.52 -8.05 -16.22
N SER A 183 -6.20 -9.11 -15.80
CA SER A 183 -7.61 -9.03 -15.36
C SER A 183 -7.75 -8.18 -14.09
N HIS A 184 -6.83 -8.36 -13.13
CA HIS A 184 -6.72 -7.55 -11.93
C HIS A 184 -6.50 -6.07 -12.27
N PHE A 185 -5.54 -5.77 -13.15
CA PHE A 185 -5.24 -4.41 -13.59
C PHE A 185 -6.45 -3.72 -14.24
N GLU A 186 -7.20 -4.39 -15.11
CA GLU A 186 -8.36 -3.80 -15.77
C GLU A 186 -9.47 -3.39 -14.78
N ARG A 187 -9.71 -4.21 -13.75
CA ARG A 187 -10.63 -3.88 -12.65
C ARG A 187 -10.19 -2.60 -11.93
N TYR A 188 -8.91 -2.49 -11.62
CA TYR A 188 -8.34 -1.31 -10.95
C TYR A 188 -8.36 -0.07 -11.83
N ARG A 189 -7.95 -0.21 -13.10
CA ARG A 189 -7.87 0.88 -14.07
C ARG A 189 -9.22 1.57 -14.25
N TYR A 190 -10.28 0.79 -14.43
CA TYR A 190 -11.63 1.33 -14.62
C TYR A 190 -12.08 2.15 -13.41
N ALA A 191 -12.00 1.57 -12.21
CA ALA A 191 -12.44 2.24 -10.98
C ALA A 191 -11.60 3.51 -10.67
N CYS A 192 -10.28 3.43 -10.85
CA CYS A 192 -9.37 4.56 -10.66
C CYS A 192 -9.68 5.72 -11.62
N LYS A 193 -9.96 5.42 -12.89
CA LYS A 193 -10.29 6.47 -13.87
C LYS A 193 -11.63 7.14 -13.55
N GLU A 194 -12.65 6.35 -13.24
CA GLU A 194 -14.00 6.86 -12.96
C GLU A 194 -14.04 7.70 -11.67
N GLN A 195 -13.46 7.18 -10.59
CA GLN A 195 -13.67 7.74 -9.26
C GLN A 195 -12.57 8.71 -8.82
N LEU A 196 -11.31 8.46 -9.22
CA LEU A 196 -10.15 9.25 -8.78
C LEU A 196 -9.52 10.10 -9.89
N ASP A 197 -9.96 9.95 -11.14
CA ASP A 197 -9.35 10.56 -12.33
C ASP A 197 -7.85 10.24 -12.49
N ILE A 198 -7.47 9.02 -12.11
CA ILE A 198 -6.11 8.51 -12.30
C ILE A 198 -6.05 7.76 -13.64
N ASP A 199 -5.13 8.16 -14.52
CA ASP A 199 -4.79 7.34 -15.69
C ASP A 199 -3.81 6.23 -15.29
N LEU A 200 -4.37 5.12 -14.81
CA LEU A 200 -3.63 3.97 -14.34
C LEU A 200 -3.04 3.20 -15.53
N LYS A 201 -1.72 2.99 -15.51
CA LYS A 201 -0.97 2.22 -16.50
C LYS A 201 -0.23 1.05 -15.84
N LEU A 202 0.11 0.07 -16.66
CA LEU A 202 0.76 -1.18 -16.28
C LEU A 202 2.13 -1.28 -16.92
N LEU A 203 3.12 -1.73 -16.14
CA LEU A 203 4.41 -2.20 -16.62
C LEU A 203 4.71 -3.56 -15.99
N ILE A 204 5.15 -4.53 -16.80
CA ILE A 204 5.60 -5.86 -16.35
C ILE A 204 7.02 -6.05 -16.92
N GLN A 205 7.99 -6.35 -16.05
CA GLN A 205 9.42 -6.50 -16.40
C GLN A 205 9.95 -7.87 -16.01
#